data_AF-A0A450YMJ0-F1
#
_entry.id   AF-A0A450YMJ0-F1
#
_cell.length_a   1.000
_cell.length_b   1.000
_cell.length_c   1.000
_cell.angle_alpha   90.00
_cell.angle_beta   90.00
_cell.angle_gamma   90.00
#
_symmetry.space_group_name_H-M   'P 1'
#
loop_
_entity.id
_entity.type
_entity.pdbx_description
1 polymer ?
#
loop_
_entity_poly.entity_id
_entity_poly.type
_entity_poly.pdbx_seq_one_letter_code
_entity_poly.pdbx_strand_id
1 'polypeptide(L)'
;MRFVPHRILRRLDWKQPDEGGKAAAYKIQRREGDSETWLDAGLAMGLETTLSNQPRGARLEFRVVAVNKAGEGEPSNGVLATL
;
A
#
# COMPACT_ATOMS: atom_id res chain seq x y z
N MET A 1 -10.20 -5.13 33.70
CA MET A 1 -9.15 -5.04 32.66
C MET A 1 -9.84 -4.82 31.33
N ARG A 2 -9.71 -3.63 30.73
CA ARG A 2 -10.48 -3.26 29.52
C ARG A 2 -9.57 -3.46 28.31
N PHE A 3 -9.76 -4.54 27.57
CA PHE A 3 -9.15 -4.71 26.25
C PHE A 3 -9.82 -3.70 25.31
N VAL A 4 -9.08 -2.67 24.89
CA VAL A 4 -9.52 -1.76 23.83
C VAL A 4 -8.86 -2.24 22.55
N PRO A 5 -9.56 -2.95 21.65
CA PRO A 5 -8.99 -3.33 20.37
C PRO A 5 -8.74 -2.07 19.55
N HIS A 6 -7.47 -1.66 19.44
CA HIS A 6 -7.05 -0.63 18.49
C HIS A 6 -6.99 -1.21 17.08
N ARG A 7 -8.10 -1.74 16.58
CA ARG A 7 -8.18 -2.19 15.20
C ARG A 7 -8.36 -0.96 14.31
N ILE A 8 -7.26 -0.24 14.08
CA ILE A 8 -7.17 0.60 12.89
C ILE A 8 -6.96 -0.38 11.74
N LEU A 9 -8.04 -0.75 11.06
CA LEU A 9 -7.99 -1.62 9.89
C LEU A 9 -7.48 -0.80 8.71
N ARG A 10 -6.18 -0.86 8.47
CA ARG A 10 -5.47 -0.24 7.34
C ARG A 10 -5.34 -1.25 6.21
N ARG A 11 -6.48 -1.82 5.82
CA ARG A 11 -6.54 -2.79 4.73
C ARG A 11 -6.57 -2.02 3.42
N LEU A 12 -5.69 -2.39 2.50
CA LEU A 12 -5.71 -1.96 1.12
C LEU A 12 -6.06 -3.18 0.28
N ASP A 13 -6.94 -3.01 -0.68
CA ASP A 13 -7.22 -3.97 -1.73
C ASP A 13 -7.14 -3.28 -3.09
N TRP A 14 -6.73 -4.03 -4.10
CA TRP A 14 -6.56 -3.55 -5.46
C TRP A 14 -6.88 -4.66 -6.46
N LYS A 15 -6.90 -4.30 -7.74
CA LYS A 15 -7.05 -5.28 -8.83
C LYS A 15 -5.70 -5.52 -9.49
N GLN A 16 -5.54 -6.71 -10.05
CA GLN A 16 -4.38 -6.99 -10.88
C GLN A 16 -4.38 -6.00 -12.07
N PRO A 17 -3.24 -5.42 -12.43
CA PRO A 17 -3.16 -4.56 -13.61
C PRO A 17 -3.47 -5.34 -14.89
N ASP A 18 -4.14 -4.67 -15.83
CA ASP A 18 -4.48 -5.22 -17.15
C ASP A 18 -3.25 -5.37 -18.05
N GLU A 19 -2.24 -4.51 -17.86
CA GLU A 19 -0.99 -4.48 -18.63
C GLU A 19 0.22 -4.93 -17.77
N GLY A 20 1.30 -5.40 -18.41
CA GLY A 20 2.51 -5.85 -17.72
C GLY A 20 2.48 -7.30 -17.22
N GLY A 21 1.43 -8.05 -17.54
CA GLY A 21 1.33 -9.48 -17.24
C GLY A 21 1.07 -9.80 -15.76
N LYS A 22 1.11 -11.09 -15.41
CA LYS A 22 0.79 -11.55 -14.04
C LYS A 22 1.89 -11.14 -13.05
N ALA A 23 1.55 -10.25 -12.13
CA ALA A 23 2.42 -9.87 -11.03
C ALA A 23 2.70 -11.07 -10.10
N ALA A 24 3.94 -11.19 -9.64
CA ALA A 24 4.35 -12.16 -8.63
C ALA A 24 4.19 -11.60 -7.21
N ALA A 25 4.35 -10.28 -7.05
CA ALA A 25 4.13 -9.57 -5.80
C ALA A 25 3.69 -8.13 -6.09
N TYR A 26 3.29 -7.44 -5.03
CA TYR A 26 2.85 -6.05 -5.03
C TYR A 26 3.57 -5.32 -3.90
N LYS A 27 4.31 -4.28 -4.25
CA LYS A 27 4.98 -3.40 -3.31
C LYS A 27 4.05 -2.24 -3.00
N ILE A 28 3.78 -2.02 -1.72
CA ILE A 28 2.93 -0.94 -1.26
C ILE A 28 3.85 0.17 -0.80
N GLN A 29 3.69 1.35 -1.38
CA GLN A 29 4.46 2.53 -1.02
C GLN A 29 3.54 3.57 -0.41
N ARG A 30 4.10 4.38 0.49
CA ARG A 30 3.42 5.50 1.12
C ARG A 30 4.22 6.79 0.99
N ARG A 31 3.54 7.92 1.04
CA ARG A 31 4.16 9.23 1.26
C ARG A 31 3.31 10.06 2.23
N GLU A 32 3.92 11.06 2.85
CA GLU A 32 3.27 11.95 3.82
C GLU A 32 2.89 13.26 3.14
N GLY A 33 1.58 13.56 3.08
CA GLY A 33 1.05 14.73 2.39
C GLY A 33 1.54 14.81 0.94
N ASP A 34 2.09 15.97 0.59
CA ASP A 34 2.65 16.27 -0.74
C ASP A 34 4.13 15.90 -0.90
N SER A 35 4.68 15.06 -0.01
CA SER A 35 6.08 14.61 -0.14
C SER A 35 6.32 14.00 -1.52
N GLU A 36 7.44 14.34 -2.15
CA GLU A 36 7.87 13.72 -3.41
C GLU A 36 8.45 12.31 -3.19
N THR A 37 8.88 12.03 -1.95
CA THR A 37 9.52 10.77 -1.57
C THR A 37 8.48 9.72 -1.19
N TRP A 38 8.49 8.60 -1.92
CA TRP A 38 7.75 7.39 -1.61
C TRP A 38 8.60 6.43 -0.77
N LEU A 39 8.02 5.90 0.30
CA LEU A 39 8.64 4.95 1.21
C LEU A 39 7.92 3.61 1.13
N ASP A 40 8.66 2.51 1.23
CA ASP A 40 8.06 1.18 1.24
C ASP A 40 7.28 0.96 2.54
N ALA A 41 5.97 0.72 2.40
CA ALA A 41 5.04 0.48 3.50
C ALA A 41 4.76 -1.01 3.71
N GLY A 42 4.93 -1.83 2.67
CA GLY A 42 4.77 -3.28 2.76
C GLY A 42 4.93 -4.01 1.42
N LEU A 43 4.83 -5.33 1.49
CA LEU A 43 4.83 -6.23 0.34
C LEU A 43 3.66 -7.21 0.48
N ALA A 44 2.98 -7.50 -0.63
CA ALA A 44 1.88 -8.45 -0.68
C ALA A 44 2.02 -9.40 -1.86
N MET A 45 1.66 -10.67 -1.67
CA MET A 45 1.60 -11.67 -2.75
C MET A 45 0.18 -11.84 -3.31
N GLY A 46 -0.81 -11.23 -2.63
CA GLY A 46 -2.21 -11.21 -3.05
C GLY A 46 -2.66 -9.81 -3.47
N LEU A 47 -3.95 -9.68 -3.71
CA LEU A 47 -4.61 -8.43 -4.12
C LEU A 47 -5.10 -7.58 -2.93
N GLU A 48 -4.66 -7.94 -1.72
CA GLU A 48 -4.95 -7.20 -0.51
C GLU A 48 -3.78 -7.29 0.48
N THR A 49 -3.66 -6.29 1.34
CA THR A 49 -2.74 -6.32 2.47
C THR A 49 -3.27 -5.51 3.64
N THR A 50 -2.75 -5.77 4.83
CA THR A 50 -2.98 -4.96 6.02
C THR A 50 -1.68 -4.28 6.43
N LEU A 51 -1.66 -2.95 6.37
CA LEU A 51 -0.49 -2.16 6.74
C LEU A 51 -0.47 -1.89 8.25
N SER A 52 0.47 -2.51 8.95
CA SER A 52 0.71 -2.21 10.36
C SER A 52 1.61 -0.98 10.51
N ASN A 53 1.57 -0.34 11.69
CA ASN A 53 2.55 0.68 12.10
C ASN A 53 2.68 1.97 11.25
N GLN A 54 1.65 2.35 10.48
CA GLN A 54 1.60 3.66 9.82
C GLN A 54 1.44 4.81 10.85
N PRO A 55 2.03 6.00 10.58
CA PRO A 55 1.84 7.16 11.44
C PRO A 55 0.36 7.54 11.53
N ARG A 56 -0.09 7.87 12.74
CA ARG A 56 -1.47 8.30 13.03
C ARG A 56 -1.56 9.82 12.94
N GLY A 57 -2.71 10.33 12.49
CA GLY A 57 -2.96 11.78 12.39
C GLY A 57 -2.26 12.46 11.22
N ALA A 58 -1.55 11.71 10.36
CA ALA A 58 -0.95 12.20 9.13
C ALA A 58 -1.86 11.85 7.94
N ARG A 59 -1.90 12.75 6.95
CA ARG A 59 -2.42 12.40 5.62
C ARG A 59 -1.37 11.58 4.90
N LEU A 60 -1.70 10.33 4.61
CA LEU A 60 -0.84 9.43 3.88
C LEU A 60 -1.43 9.17 2.52
N GLU A 61 -0.59 9.18 1.49
CA GLU A 61 -0.96 8.64 0.19
C GLU A 61 -0.32 7.27 0.03
N PHE A 62 -1.10 6.29 -0.41
CA PHE A 62 -0.64 4.94 -0.67
C PHE A 62 -0.76 4.63 -2.15
N ARG A 63 0.24 3.95 -2.72
CA ARG A 63 0.17 3.39 -4.06
C ARG A 63 0.68 1.96 -4.07
N VAL A 64 0.29 1.21 -5.08
CA VAL A 64 0.68 -0.18 -5.27
C VAL A 64 1.49 -0.30 -6.55
N VAL A 65 2.61 -0.99 -6.49
CA VAL A 65 3.49 -1.26 -7.63
C VAL A 65 3.52 -2.77 -7.85
N ALA A 66 3.09 -3.21 -9.03
CA ALA A 66 3.17 -4.62 -9.39
C ALA A 66 4.64 -5.00 -9.65
N VAL A 67 5.04 -6.19 -9.22
CA VAL A 67 6.40 -6.71 -9.41
C VAL A 67 6.32 -8.09 -10.06
N ASN A 68 6.99 -8.25 -11.19
CA ASN A 68 7.06 -9.51 -11.95
C ASN A 68 8.52 -9.87 -12.27
N LYS A 69 8.75 -10.89 -13.11
CA LYS A 69 10.11 -11.32 -13.50
C LYS A 69 10.90 -10.25 -14.29
N ALA A 70 10.22 -9.32 -14.96
CA ALA A 70 10.84 -8.23 -15.70
C ALA A 70 11.22 -7.05 -14.78
N GLY A 71 10.61 -6.95 -13.59
CA GLY A 71 10.90 -5.94 -12.60
C GLY A 71 9.64 -5.30 -12.02
N GLU A 72 9.77 -4.06 -11.57
CA GLU A 72 8.69 -3.23 -11.08
C GLU A 72 7.93 -2.62 -12.27
N GLY A 73 6.60 -2.73 -12.25
CA GLY A 73 5.71 -2.13 -13.24
C GLY A 73 5.34 -0.68 -12.88
N GLU A 74 4.41 -0.14 -13.66
CA GLU A 74 3.89 1.21 -13.40
C GLU A 74 3.11 1.25 -12.05
N PRO A 75 3.31 2.30 -11.22
CA PRO A 75 2.54 2.45 -9.99
C PRO A 75 1.05 2.66 -10.28
N SER A 76 0.21 2.19 -9.36
CA SER A 76 -1.21 2.52 -9.34
C SER A 76 -1.44 4.01 -9.07
N ASN A 77 -2.67 4.45 -9.31
CA ASN A 77 -3.16 5.70 -8.73
C ASN A 77 -2.93 5.70 -7.20
N GLY A 78 -2.50 6.84 -6.68
CA GLY A 78 -2.38 7.06 -5.24
C GLY A 78 -3.76 7.17 -4.60
N VAL A 79 -3.95 6.51 -3.46
CA VAL A 79 -5.13 6.65 -2.62
C VAL A 79 -4.75 7.38 -1.34
N LEU A 80 -5.46 8.48 -1.05
CA LEU A 80 -5.28 9.23 0.18
C LEU A 80 -6.03 8.53 1.32
N ALA A 81 -5.34 8.31 2.43
CA ALA A 81 -5.89 7.78 3.66
C ALA A 81 -5.46 8.64 4.85
N THR A 82 -6.40 8.90 5.75
CA THR A 82 -6.12 9.53 7.04
C THR A 82 -6.28 8.45 8.11
N LEU A 83 -5.24 8.25 8.93
CA LEU A 83 -5.07 7.06 9.76
C LEU A 83 -4.88 7.32 11.25
#